data_AF-A0A414SU55-F1
#
_entry.id   AF-A0A414SU55-F1
#
_cell.length_a   1.000
_cell.length_b   1.000
_cell.length_c   1.000
_cell.angle_alpha   90.00
_cell.angle_beta   90.00
_cell.angle_gamma   90.00
#
_symmetry.space_group_name_H-M   'P 1'
#
loop_
_entity.id
_entity.type
_entity.pdbx_description
1 polymer ?
#
loop_
_entity_poly.entity_id
_entity_poly.type
_entity_poly.pdbx_seq_one_letter_code
_entity_poly.pdbx_strand_id
1 'polypeptide(L)'
;MKAPNIYLEAKDAVGTEKEFQVSLTNAGVYGNIRQVQFAVWSVQGDQDDLIWYGAEKKNAGTWTKTVKIKDHRTLGTYNVHAYITLANGSVKTKTTTFNVSRPTAKLTVGTQDKEKGTTEVTVSNIQSKSGISAVLIPVWSQGNQSDLVWYTAQKQSNGTYKITIDMGNHNYNEGTYQIACYIVDGNGIQTGITSGSCQMKAPNIYLEAKDAAGTEKEFQISLTNAGVYGDIRQVQFAVWSVQGGQDDLIWYGAEKKNAGTWTKTVKIKNHKTLGTYNVHAYITLANGSVKTKTTTFNVSRPTAGISVSEYNESSGNFNVTINNIKSVSGVEAVMVPVWCASDQSDLVWYQATKINSTTYKATVNIANHKKHAGTYKINVYLETGNGMQVGIGGCTQEIKNTGLYTIMGHSDVTIAQMVTYYKKNNLTYDQYSGRLSQYNGVLAKGGAANIETYCTIFKQEAEAEGVRVEVAFAQAMLETGFLKFGGDVKPNQYNFAGIGATGGVPGNEFSDVCEGIRAQIQHLKCYASDVALNNPCVDPRWGSWLRNKAPYVQWLSKANNPYGIGWATDAGYAEKLLNMIKNLKTC
;
A
#
# COMPACT_ATOMS: atom_id res chain seq x y z
N MET A 1 -13.15 32.85 100.09
CA MET A 1 -14.45 32.34 99.60
C MET A 1 -14.31 31.95 98.13
N LYS A 2 -14.63 30.71 97.76
CA LYS A 2 -14.71 30.31 96.35
C LYS A 2 -15.86 31.10 95.70
N ALA A 3 -15.60 31.76 94.57
CA ALA A 3 -16.64 32.44 93.81
C ALA A 3 -17.73 31.42 93.39
N PRO A 4 -19.02 31.79 93.40
CA PRO A 4 -20.08 30.88 92.99
C PRO A 4 -19.89 30.50 91.51
N ASN A 5 -19.90 29.20 91.23
CA ASN A 5 -19.65 28.67 89.90
C ASN A 5 -20.88 28.89 89.00
N ILE A 6 -20.67 29.51 87.84
CA ILE A 6 -21.59 29.43 86.71
C ILE A 6 -21.40 28.09 85.99
N TYR A 7 -22.48 27.54 85.44
CA TYR A 7 -22.46 26.27 84.71
C TYR A 7 -22.88 26.51 83.27
N LEU A 8 -22.08 26.03 82.33
CA LEU A 8 -22.40 26.02 80.91
C LEU A 8 -22.46 24.57 80.47
N GLU A 9 -23.56 24.18 79.85
CA GLU A 9 -23.76 22.83 79.30
C GLU A 9 -24.38 22.89 77.92
N ALA A 10 -24.11 21.88 77.11
CA ALA A 10 -24.79 21.65 75.84
C ALA A 10 -25.31 20.22 75.85
N LYS A 11 -26.63 20.06 75.74
CA LYS A 11 -27.31 18.75 75.83
C LYS A 11 -28.20 18.51 74.62
N ASP A 12 -28.08 17.33 74.06
CA ASP A 12 -29.08 16.79 73.13
C ASP A 12 -30.08 15.95 73.93
N ALA A 13 -31.30 16.47 74.10
CA ALA A 13 -32.33 15.81 74.89
C ALA A 13 -32.95 14.59 74.20
N VAL A 14 -32.89 14.53 72.86
CA VAL A 14 -33.52 13.46 72.05
C VAL A 14 -32.50 12.36 71.71
N GLY A 15 -31.20 12.68 71.75
CA GLY A 15 -30.12 11.75 71.41
C GLY A 15 -29.92 11.55 69.91
N THR A 16 -30.50 12.43 69.08
CA THR A 16 -30.43 12.36 67.61
C THR A 16 -29.26 13.16 67.03
N GLU A 17 -28.57 13.96 67.83
CA GLU A 17 -27.46 14.82 67.44
C GLU A 17 -27.79 15.78 66.28
N LYS A 18 -29.08 16.12 66.11
CA LYS A 18 -29.56 17.12 65.15
C LYS A 18 -29.56 18.53 65.74
N GLU A 19 -29.88 18.62 67.01
CA GLU A 19 -29.99 19.87 67.74
C GLU A 19 -29.44 19.70 69.16
N PHE A 20 -28.74 20.72 69.67
CA PHE A 20 -28.22 20.76 71.04
C PHE A 20 -28.77 21.99 71.74
N GLN A 21 -29.32 21.81 72.94
CA GLN A 21 -29.70 22.91 73.80
C GLN A 21 -28.48 23.34 74.62
N VAL A 22 -27.95 24.52 74.32
CA VAL A 22 -26.91 25.18 75.11
C VAL A 22 -27.57 25.97 76.23
N SER A 23 -27.15 25.74 77.47
CA SER A 23 -27.71 26.37 78.67
C SER A 23 -26.60 26.90 79.57
N LEU A 24 -26.67 28.19 79.89
CA LEU A 24 -25.88 28.82 80.93
C LEU A 24 -26.77 29.01 82.16
N THR A 25 -26.41 28.42 83.29
CA THR A 25 -27.16 28.50 84.55
C THR A 25 -26.35 29.13 85.68
N ASN A 26 -27.05 29.58 86.72
CA ASN A 26 -26.50 30.33 87.85
C ASN A 26 -25.82 31.65 87.45
N ALA A 27 -26.12 32.20 86.27
CA ALA A 27 -25.52 33.44 85.79
C ALA A 27 -25.94 34.67 86.62
N GLY A 28 -27.04 34.55 87.39
CA GLY A 28 -27.55 35.61 88.26
C GLY A 28 -26.57 36.08 89.34
N VAL A 29 -25.52 35.29 89.62
CA VAL A 29 -24.41 35.69 90.50
C VAL A 29 -23.68 36.95 90.04
N TYR A 30 -23.79 37.29 88.75
CA TYR A 30 -23.20 38.52 88.19
C TYR A 30 -24.15 39.72 88.22
N GLY A 31 -25.37 39.58 88.76
CA GLY A 31 -26.35 40.66 88.84
C GLY A 31 -26.89 41.07 87.47
N ASN A 32 -26.79 42.36 87.13
CA ASN A 32 -27.40 42.94 85.92
C ASN A 32 -26.67 42.52 84.63
N ILE A 33 -27.11 41.41 84.03
CA ILE A 33 -26.67 40.92 82.71
C ILE A 33 -27.42 41.65 81.60
N ARG A 34 -26.69 42.28 80.67
CA ARG A 34 -27.22 42.94 79.47
C ARG A 34 -27.56 41.94 78.36
N GLN A 35 -26.63 41.03 78.07
CA GLN A 35 -26.80 40.01 77.03
C GLN A 35 -25.92 38.80 77.29
N VAL A 36 -26.34 37.65 76.78
CA VAL A 36 -25.53 36.43 76.69
C VAL A 36 -25.53 35.98 75.23
N GLN A 37 -24.34 35.66 74.73
CA GLN A 37 -24.14 35.08 73.39
C GLN A 37 -23.36 33.78 73.51
N PHE A 38 -23.69 32.80 72.68
CA PHE A 38 -22.94 31.56 72.53
C PHE A 38 -22.23 31.56 71.18
N ALA A 39 -20.90 31.52 71.18
CA ALA A 39 -20.13 31.19 69.99
C ALA A 39 -19.97 29.67 69.93
N VAL A 40 -20.39 29.06 68.83
CA VAL A 40 -20.33 27.62 68.63
C VAL A 40 -19.65 27.32 67.31
N TRP A 41 -18.70 26.40 67.33
CA TRP A 41 -17.96 25.95 66.14
C TRP A 41 -17.46 24.52 66.33
N SER A 42 -17.26 23.82 65.23
CA SER A 42 -16.65 22.50 65.24
C SER A 42 -15.12 22.62 65.39
N VAL A 43 -14.47 21.70 66.10
CA VAL A 43 -13.00 21.73 66.27
C VAL A 43 -12.30 21.45 64.93
N GLN A 44 -12.91 20.62 64.08
CA GLN A 44 -12.38 20.32 62.76
C GLN A 44 -12.64 21.51 61.83
N GLY A 45 -11.56 22.10 61.31
CA GLY A 45 -11.63 23.35 60.53
C GLY A 45 -11.37 24.60 61.37
N ASP A 46 -11.05 24.45 62.66
CA ASP A 46 -10.93 25.54 63.61
C ASP A 46 -12.22 26.39 63.63
N GLN A 47 -12.19 27.71 63.48
CA GLN A 47 -13.39 28.54 63.53
C GLN A 47 -14.06 28.77 62.16
N ASP A 48 -13.80 27.92 61.17
CA ASP A 48 -14.32 28.11 59.80
C ASP A 48 -15.86 28.01 59.70
N ASP A 49 -16.50 27.38 60.68
CA ASP A 49 -17.95 27.27 60.83
C ASP A 49 -18.51 27.88 62.12
N LEU A 50 -17.80 28.88 62.66
CA LEU A 50 -18.24 29.60 63.86
C LEU A 50 -19.53 30.39 63.62
N ILE A 51 -20.51 30.13 64.49
CA ILE A 51 -21.78 30.85 64.51
C ILE A 51 -21.99 31.46 65.90
N TRP A 52 -22.35 32.74 65.90
CA TRP A 52 -22.77 33.46 67.11
C TRP A 52 -24.28 33.36 67.28
N TYR A 53 -24.70 32.77 68.39
CA TYR A 53 -26.10 32.67 68.75
C TYR A 53 -26.45 33.61 69.90
N GLY A 54 -27.44 34.47 69.73
CA GLY A 54 -28.04 35.23 70.83
C GLY A 54 -28.82 34.29 71.75
N ALA A 55 -28.48 34.27 73.04
CA ALA A 55 -29.14 33.42 74.02
C ALA A 55 -30.50 34.00 74.46
N GLU A 56 -31.45 33.11 74.72
CA GLU A 56 -32.79 33.44 75.18
C GLU A 56 -32.85 33.37 76.70
N LYS A 57 -33.25 34.46 77.35
CA LYS A 57 -33.39 34.52 78.81
C LYS A 57 -34.62 33.71 79.25
N LYS A 58 -34.43 32.68 80.08
CA LYS A 58 -35.53 31.92 80.70
C LYS A 58 -35.93 32.49 82.05
N ASN A 59 -34.95 32.91 82.85
CA ASN A 59 -35.15 33.63 84.11
C ASN A 59 -33.87 34.42 84.45
N ALA A 60 -33.80 35.03 85.64
CA ALA A 60 -32.66 35.87 86.03
C ALA A 60 -31.30 35.14 85.99
N GLY A 61 -31.27 33.82 86.21
CA GLY A 61 -30.05 33.02 86.27
C GLY A 61 -29.78 32.10 85.09
N THR A 62 -30.75 31.92 84.19
CA THR A 62 -30.69 30.91 83.12
C THR A 62 -30.92 31.50 81.73
N TRP A 63 -29.98 31.24 80.83
CA TRP A 63 -30.02 31.63 79.42
C TRP A 63 -29.79 30.42 78.54
N THR A 64 -30.60 30.24 77.49
CA THR A 64 -30.58 29.03 76.67
C THR A 64 -30.63 29.32 75.18
N LYS A 65 -30.12 28.42 74.35
CA LYS A 65 -30.35 28.45 72.90
C LYS A 65 -30.29 27.07 72.29
N THR A 66 -31.13 26.82 71.29
CA THR A 66 -31.03 25.63 70.44
C THR A 66 -30.07 25.89 69.29
N VAL A 67 -29.03 25.07 69.21
CA VAL A 67 -28.04 25.02 68.12
C VAL A 67 -28.43 23.90 67.19
N LYS A 68 -28.60 24.18 65.88
CA LYS A 68 -28.90 23.15 64.88
C LYS A 68 -27.63 22.76 64.16
N ILE A 69 -27.31 21.47 64.18
CA ILE A 69 -26.06 20.97 63.61
C ILE A 69 -26.00 21.14 62.10
N LYS A 70 -27.15 21.16 61.42
CA LYS A 70 -27.24 21.45 59.98
C LYS A 70 -26.71 22.84 59.57
N ASP A 71 -26.62 23.76 60.52
CA ASP A 71 -26.13 25.12 60.26
C ASP A 71 -24.57 25.16 60.31
N HIS A 72 -23.93 24.08 60.78
CA HIS A 72 -22.49 23.92 60.88
C HIS A 72 -21.93 22.99 59.78
N ARG A 73 -20.60 22.92 59.65
CA ARG A 73 -19.95 22.28 58.48
C ARG A 73 -19.41 20.88 58.75
N THR A 74 -18.93 20.59 59.96
CA THR A 74 -18.20 19.34 60.23
C THR A 74 -18.71 18.58 61.45
N LEU A 75 -18.38 17.28 61.55
CA LEU A 75 -18.73 16.44 62.70
C LEU A 75 -17.60 16.42 63.74
N GLY A 76 -17.84 15.77 64.87
CA GLY A 76 -16.86 15.60 65.94
C GLY A 76 -17.13 16.54 67.11
N THR A 77 -16.07 17.00 67.75
CA THR A 77 -16.18 17.86 68.93
C THR A 77 -16.49 19.29 68.53
N TYR A 78 -17.44 19.91 69.23
CA TYR A 78 -17.83 21.30 69.09
C TYR A 78 -17.41 22.07 70.33
N ASN A 79 -16.82 23.24 70.12
CA ASN A 79 -16.58 24.22 71.17
C ASN A 79 -17.80 25.10 71.36
N VAL A 80 -18.12 25.40 72.60
CA VAL A 80 -19.16 26.35 72.97
C VAL A 80 -18.59 27.34 73.96
N HIS A 81 -18.49 28.60 73.54
CA HIS A 81 -18.05 29.70 74.38
C HIS A 81 -19.23 30.61 74.70
N ALA A 82 -19.56 30.77 75.97
CA ALA A 82 -20.53 31.74 76.44
C ALA A 82 -19.84 33.07 76.75
N TYR A 83 -20.37 34.16 76.20
CA TYR A 83 -19.95 35.54 76.45
C TYR A 83 -21.09 36.28 77.15
N ILE A 84 -20.84 36.70 78.39
CA ILE A 84 -21.82 37.35 79.26
C ILE A 84 -21.42 38.81 79.38
N THR A 85 -22.19 39.71 78.78
CA THR A 85 -21.96 41.16 78.88
C THR A 85 -22.77 41.73 80.03
N LEU A 86 -22.11 42.33 81.02
CA LEU A 86 -22.77 42.98 82.16
C LEU A 86 -23.18 44.42 81.82
N ALA A 87 -24.06 45.01 82.62
CA ALA A 87 -24.53 46.39 82.42
C ALA A 87 -23.39 47.43 82.43
N ASN A 88 -22.30 47.16 83.15
CA ASN A 88 -21.10 48.00 83.18
C ASN A 88 -20.14 47.78 81.99
N GLY A 89 -20.53 46.96 81.01
CA GLY A 89 -19.74 46.66 79.81
C GLY A 89 -18.68 45.56 79.98
N SER A 90 -18.41 45.07 81.19
CA SER A 90 -17.45 43.97 81.39
C SER A 90 -18.00 42.63 80.86
N VAL A 91 -17.10 41.79 80.33
CA VAL A 91 -17.45 40.48 79.76
C VAL A 91 -16.91 39.35 80.65
N LYS A 92 -17.76 38.37 80.94
CA LYS A 92 -17.37 37.10 81.57
C LYS A 92 -17.52 35.96 80.57
N THR A 93 -16.59 35.00 80.61
CA THR A 93 -16.59 33.86 79.69
C THR A 93 -16.67 32.53 80.41
N LYS A 94 -17.30 31.55 79.75
CA LYS A 94 -17.31 30.15 80.17
C LYS A 94 -17.29 29.28 78.93
N THR A 95 -16.64 28.12 79.02
CA THR A 95 -16.51 27.20 77.89
C THR A 95 -17.02 25.82 78.27
N THR A 96 -17.54 25.10 77.27
CA THR A 96 -17.86 23.68 77.30
C THR A 96 -17.70 23.11 75.90
N THR A 97 -17.79 21.80 75.77
CA THR A 97 -17.88 21.12 74.48
C THR A 97 -19.07 20.17 74.44
N PHE A 98 -19.45 19.76 73.23
CA PHE A 98 -20.28 18.59 72.99
C PHE A 98 -19.75 17.84 71.76
N ASN A 99 -20.24 16.63 71.50
CA ASN A 99 -19.77 15.83 70.37
C ASN A 99 -20.94 15.40 69.47
N VAL A 100 -20.73 15.51 68.16
CA VAL A 100 -21.59 14.94 67.13
C VAL A 100 -20.86 13.74 66.54
N SER A 101 -21.46 12.56 66.63
CA SER A 101 -20.83 11.31 66.20
C SER A 101 -20.70 11.23 64.68
N ARG A 102 -19.61 10.60 64.22
CA ARG A 102 -19.41 10.31 62.80
C ARG A 102 -20.17 9.03 62.43
N PRO A 103 -20.84 8.98 61.28
CA PRO A 103 -21.49 7.76 60.83
C PRO A 103 -20.45 6.69 60.45
N THR A 104 -20.86 5.43 60.53
CA THR A 104 -20.06 4.29 60.05
C THR A 104 -20.84 3.54 58.98
N ALA A 105 -20.13 2.92 58.04
CA ALA A 105 -20.71 2.02 57.05
C ALA A 105 -19.64 1.10 56.45
N LYS A 106 -20.09 0.00 55.84
CA LYS A 106 -19.27 -0.91 55.06
C LYS A 106 -19.60 -0.76 53.57
N LEU A 107 -18.58 -0.55 52.76
CA LEU A 107 -18.67 -0.55 51.31
C LEU A 107 -18.24 -1.92 50.76
N THR A 108 -19.08 -2.52 49.93
CA THR A 108 -18.76 -3.73 49.17
C THR A 108 -18.91 -3.43 47.68
N VAL A 109 -17.83 -3.64 46.93
CA VAL A 109 -17.82 -3.50 45.47
C VAL A 109 -17.88 -4.90 44.87
N GLY A 110 -18.89 -5.15 44.03
CA GLY A 110 -19.06 -6.41 43.32
C GLY A 110 -18.04 -6.59 42.19
N THR A 111 -18.00 -7.81 41.67
CA THR A 111 -17.29 -8.13 40.44
C THR A 111 -18.05 -7.60 39.23
N GLN A 112 -17.33 -7.17 38.19
CA GLN A 112 -17.93 -6.73 36.94
C GLN A 112 -18.76 -7.84 36.25
N ASP A 113 -19.96 -7.49 35.81
CA ASP A 113 -20.69 -8.18 34.73
C ASP A 113 -20.01 -7.80 33.40
N LYS A 114 -19.20 -8.72 32.86
CA LYS A 114 -18.38 -8.50 31.66
C LYS A 114 -19.21 -8.36 30.39
N GLU A 115 -20.44 -8.87 30.36
CA GLU A 115 -21.30 -8.80 29.19
C GLU A 115 -21.95 -7.43 29.09
N LYS A 116 -22.34 -6.87 30.23
CA LYS A 116 -23.01 -5.56 30.29
C LYS A 116 -22.08 -4.39 30.55
N GLY A 117 -20.86 -4.66 31.04
CA GLY A 117 -19.94 -3.60 31.45
C GLY A 117 -20.44 -2.89 32.72
N THR A 118 -21.08 -3.61 33.63
CA THR A 118 -21.65 -3.02 34.85
C THR A 118 -21.04 -3.65 36.10
N THR A 119 -21.06 -2.94 37.22
CA THR A 119 -20.74 -3.51 38.53
C THR A 119 -21.68 -2.97 39.59
N GLU A 120 -21.95 -3.78 40.59
CA GLU A 120 -22.83 -3.43 41.69
C GLU A 120 -22.04 -2.95 42.90
N VAL A 121 -22.51 -1.89 43.54
CA VAL A 121 -21.94 -1.40 44.79
C VAL A 121 -23.02 -1.42 45.86
N THR A 122 -22.71 -2.05 47.00
CA THR A 122 -23.61 -2.14 48.14
C THR A 122 -22.96 -1.50 49.36
N VAL A 123 -23.72 -0.64 50.04
CA VAL A 123 -23.36 -0.06 51.34
C VAL A 123 -24.24 -0.69 52.41
N SER A 124 -23.62 -1.25 53.44
CA SER A 124 -24.29 -1.96 54.53
C SER A 124 -23.74 -1.54 55.90
N ASN A 125 -24.34 -2.07 56.96
CA ASN A 125 -23.95 -1.80 58.35
C ASN A 125 -23.87 -0.31 58.67
N ILE A 126 -24.82 0.48 58.13
CA ILE A 126 -24.81 1.92 58.31
C ILE A 126 -25.29 2.26 59.72
N GLN A 127 -24.47 2.97 60.48
CA GLN A 127 -24.83 3.48 61.79
C GLN A 127 -24.68 5.00 61.78
N SER A 128 -25.78 5.70 62.03
CA SER A 128 -25.81 7.14 62.25
C SER A 128 -26.85 7.45 63.32
N LYS A 129 -26.46 8.18 64.37
CA LYS A 129 -27.38 8.59 65.44
C LYS A 129 -28.42 9.60 64.96
N SER A 130 -28.08 10.42 63.97
CA SER A 130 -29.01 11.40 63.40
C SER A 130 -29.91 10.83 62.31
N GLY A 131 -29.68 9.57 61.92
CA GLY A 131 -30.32 8.94 60.77
C GLY A 131 -29.59 9.26 59.47
N ILE A 132 -30.11 8.77 58.35
CA ILE A 132 -29.49 8.88 57.04
C ILE A 132 -30.42 9.67 56.13
N SER A 133 -29.92 10.77 55.57
CA SER A 133 -30.62 11.55 54.55
C SER A 133 -30.34 11.00 53.14
N ALA A 134 -29.07 10.69 52.86
CA ALA A 134 -28.66 10.11 51.58
C ALA A 134 -27.35 9.32 51.71
N VAL A 135 -27.14 8.40 50.77
CA VAL A 135 -25.85 7.71 50.56
C VAL A 135 -25.39 8.04 49.15
N LEU A 136 -24.23 8.68 49.06
CA LEU A 136 -23.66 9.21 47.82
C LEU A 136 -22.40 8.44 47.46
N ILE A 137 -22.32 7.99 46.20
CA ILE A 137 -21.23 7.15 45.70
C ILE A 137 -20.61 7.86 44.48
N PRO A 138 -19.59 8.70 44.67
CA PRO A 138 -18.78 9.22 43.56
C PRO A 138 -17.90 8.12 42.97
N VAL A 139 -17.89 8.04 41.64
CA VAL A 139 -17.13 7.07 40.85
C VAL A 139 -16.36 7.79 39.75
N TRP A 140 -15.09 7.43 39.54
CA TRP A 140 -14.29 7.93 38.43
C TRP A 140 -13.29 6.86 37.96
N SER A 141 -12.90 6.89 36.69
CA SER A 141 -11.88 6.00 36.13
C SER A 141 -10.60 6.73 35.76
N GLN A 142 -10.65 8.06 35.56
CA GLN A 142 -9.51 8.86 35.13
C GLN A 142 -8.77 9.48 36.32
N GLY A 143 -7.44 9.53 36.26
CA GLY A 143 -6.62 10.07 37.36
C GLY A 143 -6.91 11.54 37.71
N ASN A 144 -7.36 12.33 36.73
CA ASN A 144 -7.77 13.73 36.91
C ASN A 144 -9.25 13.89 37.29
N GLN A 145 -9.98 12.80 37.51
CA GLN A 145 -11.43 12.79 37.83
C GLN A 145 -12.31 13.48 36.78
N SER A 146 -11.84 13.58 35.53
CA SER A 146 -12.61 14.22 34.44
C SER A 146 -13.91 13.49 34.10
N ASP A 147 -14.04 12.22 34.48
CA ASP A 147 -15.22 11.38 34.29
C ASP A 147 -15.95 11.07 35.60
N LEU A 148 -15.82 11.94 36.62
CA LEU A 148 -16.47 11.79 37.91
C LEU A 148 -18.01 11.84 37.77
N VAL A 149 -18.67 10.78 38.24
CA VAL A 149 -20.13 10.70 38.31
C VAL A 149 -20.56 10.43 39.74
N TRP A 150 -21.49 11.25 40.25
CA TRP A 150 -22.09 11.08 41.58
C TRP A 150 -23.39 10.28 41.48
N TYR A 151 -23.41 9.11 42.11
CA TYR A 151 -24.61 8.30 42.21
C TYR A 151 -25.28 8.49 43.58
N THR A 152 -26.62 8.56 43.61
CA THR A 152 -27.39 8.47 44.86
C THR A 152 -27.88 7.04 45.03
N ALA A 153 -27.39 6.36 46.08
CA ALA A 153 -27.69 4.97 46.32
C ALA A 153 -29.14 4.78 46.79
N GLN A 154 -29.78 3.73 46.26
CA GLN A 154 -31.18 3.43 46.54
C GLN A 154 -31.29 2.52 47.75
N LYS A 155 -32.12 2.89 48.73
CA LYS A 155 -32.38 2.09 49.94
C LYS A 155 -33.14 0.82 49.57
N GLN A 156 -32.64 -0.32 50.03
CA GLN A 156 -33.23 -1.64 49.85
C GLN A 156 -34.11 -2.01 51.05
N SER A 157 -34.99 -3.00 50.88
CA SER A 157 -35.91 -3.48 51.94
C SER A 157 -35.19 -4.05 53.17
N ASN A 158 -34.00 -4.62 52.99
CA ASN A 158 -33.14 -5.14 54.06
C ASN A 158 -32.27 -4.05 54.73
N GLY A 159 -32.46 -2.78 54.38
CA GLY A 159 -31.75 -1.64 54.97
C GLY A 159 -30.38 -1.32 54.36
N THR A 160 -29.90 -2.08 53.36
CA THR A 160 -28.70 -1.71 52.60
C THR A 160 -29.01 -0.63 51.57
N TYR A 161 -27.98 -0.02 51.00
CA TYR A 161 -28.09 0.93 49.89
C TYR A 161 -27.29 0.43 48.70
N LYS A 162 -27.81 0.61 47.49
CA LYS A 162 -27.23 0.01 46.29
C LYS A 162 -27.23 0.95 45.10
N ILE A 163 -26.18 0.84 44.28
CA ILE A 163 -26.10 1.40 42.92
C ILE A 163 -25.59 0.34 41.95
N THR A 164 -25.84 0.58 40.66
CA THR A 164 -25.16 -0.09 39.56
C THR A 164 -24.32 0.94 38.83
N ILE A 165 -23.01 0.72 38.80
CA ILE A 165 -22.07 1.50 37.99
C ILE A 165 -22.14 0.94 36.58
N ASP A 166 -22.32 1.82 35.61
CA ASP A 166 -22.35 1.49 34.17
C ASP A 166 -21.17 2.16 33.48
N MET A 167 -20.36 1.38 32.76
CA MET A 167 -19.25 1.90 31.95
C MET A 167 -19.69 2.93 30.91
N GLY A 168 -20.94 2.91 30.46
CA GLY A 168 -21.52 3.92 29.58
C GLY A 168 -21.43 5.34 30.15
N ASN A 169 -21.57 5.49 31.47
CA ASN A 169 -21.44 6.78 32.15
C ASN A 169 -19.99 7.27 32.26
N HIS A 170 -19.03 6.37 31.98
CA HIS A 170 -17.59 6.61 32.07
C HIS A 170 -16.90 6.37 30.72
N ASN A 171 -17.62 6.62 29.61
CA ASN A 171 -17.12 6.50 28.24
C ASN A 171 -16.51 5.13 27.88
N TYR A 172 -16.90 4.06 28.59
CA TYR A 172 -16.29 2.73 28.50
C TYR A 172 -14.76 2.75 28.66
N ASN A 173 -14.25 3.62 29.53
CA ASN A 173 -12.83 3.62 29.91
C ASN A 173 -12.51 2.29 30.59
N GLU A 174 -11.41 1.64 30.19
CA GLU A 174 -10.93 0.41 30.83
C GLU A 174 -9.96 0.74 31.97
N GLY A 175 -9.87 -0.15 32.96
CA GLY A 175 -8.93 -0.05 34.06
C GLY A 175 -9.61 0.07 35.43
N THR A 176 -8.92 0.72 36.37
CA THR A 176 -9.37 0.83 37.76
C THR A 176 -10.42 1.91 37.93
N TYR A 177 -11.60 1.55 38.40
CA TYR A 177 -12.66 2.49 38.79
C TYR A 177 -12.52 2.74 40.29
N GLN A 178 -12.31 3.99 40.66
CA GLN A 178 -12.23 4.45 42.04
C GLN A 178 -13.65 4.76 42.53
N ILE A 179 -14.00 4.25 43.71
CA ILE A 179 -15.34 4.33 44.27
C ILE A 179 -15.21 4.81 45.71
N ALA A 180 -15.80 5.95 46.04
CA ALA A 180 -15.87 6.39 47.43
C ALA A 180 -17.31 6.36 47.94
N CYS A 181 -17.46 6.33 49.27
CA CYS A 181 -18.75 6.31 49.94
C CYS A 181 -18.87 7.52 50.86
N TYR A 182 -19.90 8.32 50.63
CA TYR A 182 -20.28 9.45 51.47
C TYR A 182 -21.67 9.21 52.07
N ILE A 183 -21.84 9.56 53.33
CA ILE A 183 -23.14 9.58 54.00
C ILE A 183 -23.52 11.02 54.26
N VAL A 184 -24.74 11.38 53.89
CA VAL A 184 -25.38 12.61 54.36
C VAL A 184 -26.23 12.23 55.56
N ASP A 185 -25.79 12.66 56.74
CA ASP A 185 -26.46 12.40 58.00
C ASP A 185 -27.84 13.09 58.06
N GLY A 186 -28.69 12.67 58.99
CA GLY A 186 -30.00 13.28 59.22
C GLY A 186 -29.92 14.68 59.84
N ASN A 187 -28.73 15.09 60.28
CA ASN A 187 -28.38 16.47 60.62
C ASN A 187 -27.87 17.27 59.41
N GLY A 188 -27.77 16.69 58.22
CA GLY A 188 -27.42 17.38 56.97
C GLY A 188 -25.92 17.42 56.62
N ILE A 189 -25.03 16.97 57.51
CA ILE A 189 -23.58 16.99 57.24
C ILE A 189 -23.19 15.79 56.37
N GLN A 190 -22.39 16.05 55.32
CA GLN A 190 -21.84 15.03 54.42
C GLN A 190 -20.46 14.58 54.89
N THR A 191 -20.29 13.26 55.09
CA THR A 191 -19.03 12.68 55.57
C THR A 191 -18.53 11.58 54.64
N GLY A 192 -17.25 11.65 54.24
CA GLY A 192 -16.57 10.55 53.56
C GLY A 192 -16.26 9.42 54.54
N ILE A 193 -16.65 8.20 54.20
CA ILE A 193 -16.62 7.03 55.10
C ILE A 193 -15.49 6.08 54.75
N THR A 194 -15.48 5.61 53.51
CA THR A 194 -14.56 4.59 53.02
C THR A 194 -14.50 4.64 51.50
N SER A 195 -13.52 3.95 50.92
CA SER A 195 -13.33 3.83 49.48
C SER A 195 -13.01 2.40 49.09
N GLY A 196 -13.31 2.05 47.85
CA GLY A 196 -12.97 0.80 47.21
C GLY A 196 -12.64 1.03 45.74
N SER A 197 -12.34 -0.05 45.03
CA SER A 197 -12.16 0.01 43.59
C SER A 197 -12.51 -1.33 42.95
N CYS A 198 -12.69 -1.32 41.64
CA CYS A 198 -12.79 -2.52 40.82
C CYS A 198 -12.05 -2.34 39.50
N GLN A 199 -11.66 -3.45 38.88
CA GLN A 199 -11.20 -3.45 37.49
C GLN A 199 -12.41 -3.60 36.56
N MET A 200 -12.49 -2.71 35.57
CA MET A 200 -13.54 -2.74 34.55
C MET A 200 -12.89 -2.91 33.17
N LYS A 201 -13.42 -3.82 32.37
CA LYS A 201 -13.03 -4.03 30.97
C LYS A 201 -14.22 -3.83 30.04
N ALA A 202 -14.02 -3.22 28.87
CA ALA A 202 -15.14 -2.98 27.96
C ALA A 202 -15.72 -4.33 27.48
N PRO A 203 -17.05 -4.42 27.30
CA PRO A 203 -17.67 -5.62 26.75
C PRO A 203 -17.11 -5.97 25.37
N ASN A 204 -17.02 -7.26 25.08
CA ASN A 204 -16.50 -7.72 23.80
C ASN A 204 -17.51 -7.51 22.67
N ILE A 205 -17.05 -6.88 21.61
CA ILE A 205 -17.71 -6.85 20.31
C ILE A 205 -16.92 -7.69 19.31
N TYR A 206 -17.61 -8.22 18.30
CA TYR A 206 -17.01 -9.11 17.31
C TYR A 206 -17.12 -8.50 15.93
N LEU A 207 -16.01 -8.50 15.18
CA LEU A 207 -15.95 -8.02 13.81
C LEU A 207 -15.39 -9.14 12.93
N GLU A 208 -16.19 -9.56 11.96
CA GLU A 208 -15.86 -10.65 11.04
C GLU A 208 -16.02 -10.17 9.60
N ALA A 209 -15.19 -10.70 8.71
CA ALA A 209 -15.33 -10.60 7.26
C ALA A 209 -15.49 -12.01 6.69
N LYS A 210 -16.64 -12.30 6.09
CA LYS A 210 -16.98 -13.65 5.63
C LYS A 210 -17.29 -13.67 4.14
N ASP A 211 -16.61 -14.50 3.39
CA ASP A 211 -17.00 -14.90 2.04
C ASP A 211 -17.78 -16.22 2.13
N ALA A 212 -19.11 -16.12 2.13
CA ALA A 212 -19.97 -17.29 2.22
C ALA A 212 -19.98 -18.14 0.94
N ALA A 213 -19.67 -17.54 -0.21
CA ALA A 213 -19.67 -18.24 -1.50
C ALA A 213 -18.33 -18.92 -1.80
N GLY A 214 -17.26 -18.54 -1.09
CA GLY A 214 -15.91 -19.06 -1.32
C GLY A 214 -15.34 -18.66 -2.67
N THR A 215 -15.78 -17.53 -3.23
CA THR A 215 -15.39 -17.04 -4.56
C THR A 215 -14.45 -15.84 -4.51
N GLU A 216 -14.21 -15.27 -3.34
CA GLU A 216 -13.40 -14.06 -3.11
C GLU A 216 -13.82 -12.84 -3.96
N LYS A 217 -15.09 -12.80 -4.39
CA LYS A 217 -15.66 -11.67 -5.15
C LYS A 217 -16.25 -10.62 -4.24
N GLU A 218 -16.91 -11.06 -3.18
CA GLU A 218 -17.57 -10.20 -2.21
C GLU A 218 -17.40 -10.79 -0.80
N PHE A 219 -17.23 -9.91 0.19
CA PHE A 219 -17.13 -10.28 1.61
C PHE A 219 -18.21 -9.56 2.40
N GLN A 220 -18.94 -10.30 3.24
CA GLN A 220 -19.86 -9.72 4.20
C GLN A 220 -19.10 -9.37 5.47
N ILE A 221 -18.96 -8.07 5.73
CA ILE A 221 -18.43 -7.55 6.98
C ILE A 221 -19.58 -7.49 7.99
N SER A 222 -19.38 -8.06 9.17
CA SER A 222 -20.38 -8.12 10.24
C SER A 222 -19.77 -7.70 11.57
N LEU A 223 -20.32 -6.65 12.15
CA LEU A 223 -20.08 -6.26 13.53
C LEU A 223 -21.25 -6.77 14.39
N THR A 224 -20.97 -7.57 15.41
CA THR A 224 -21.99 -8.13 16.31
C THR A 224 -21.72 -7.78 17.77
N ASN A 225 -22.77 -7.92 18.59
CA ASN A 225 -22.79 -7.54 20.01
C ASN A 225 -22.53 -6.05 20.27
N ALA A 226 -22.62 -5.17 19.28
CA ALA A 226 -22.34 -3.74 19.45
C ALA A 226 -23.35 -3.03 20.39
N GLY A 227 -24.51 -3.65 20.62
CA GLY A 227 -25.57 -3.11 21.48
C GLY A 227 -25.16 -2.97 22.95
N VAL A 228 -24.06 -3.60 23.36
CA VAL A 228 -23.42 -3.37 24.67
C VAL A 228 -23.00 -1.91 24.89
N TYR A 229 -22.85 -1.13 23.82
CA TYR A 229 -22.57 0.30 23.90
C TYR A 229 -23.83 1.18 23.96
N GLY A 230 -25.02 0.58 24.09
CA GLY A 230 -26.28 1.30 24.11
C GLY A 230 -26.61 1.94 22.75
N ASP A 231 -26.93 3.23 22.76
CA ASP A 231 -27.37 3.95 21.56
C ASP A 231 -26.20 4.27 20.62
N ILE A 232 -26.17 3.55 19.50
CA ILE A 232 -25.22 3.76 18.41
C ILE A 232 -25.83 4.69 17.35
N ARG A 233 -25.16 5.81 17.08
CA ARG A 233 -25.53 6.78 16.05
C ARG A 233 -25.21 6.26 14.65
N GLN A 234 -24.02 5.72 14.45
CA GLN A 234 -23.58 5.19 13.15
C GLN A 234 -22.45 4.18 13.30
N VAL A 235 -22.35 3.27 12.33
CA VAL A 235 -21.20 2.37 12.15
C VAL A 235 -20.68 2.53 10.72
N GLN A 236 -19.37 2.67 10.58
CA GLN A 236 -18.68 2.70 9.29
C GLN A 236 -17.58 1.64 9.27
N PHE A 237 -17.38 1.00 8.12
CA PHE A 237 -16.28 0.07 7.87
C PHE A 237 -15.30 0.71 6.89
N ALA A 238 -14.07 0.94 7.33
CA ALA A 238 -12.95 1.30 6.47
C ALA A 238 -12.26 0.02 6.00
N VAL A 239 -12.17 -0.18 4.69
CA VAL A 239 -11.58 -1.37 4.08
C VAL A 239 -10.53 -0.98 3.05
N TRP A 240 -9.35 -1.61 3.12
CA TRP A 240 -8.24 -1.39 2.18
C TRP A 240 -7.33 -2.62 2.13
N SER A 241 -6.62 -2.79 1.03
CA SER A 241 -5.61 -3.84 0.88
C SER A 241 -4.30 -3.43 1.55
N VAL A 242 -3.52 -4.39 2.07
CA VAL A 242 -2.21 -4.10 2.69
C VAL A 242 -1.19 -3.67 1.63
N GLN A 243 -1.25 -4.29 0.45
CA GLN A 243 -0.37 -3.97 -0.66
C GLN A 243 -0.75 -2.60 -1.24
N GLY A 244 0.18 -1.65 -1.25
CA GLY A 244 -0.08 -0.27 -1.68
C GLY A 244 -0.43 0.69 -0.53
N GLY A 245 -0.60 0.17 0.69
CA GLY A 245 -0.98 0.99 1.85
C GLY A 245 -2.47 1.32 1.81
N GLN A 246 -2.85 2.57 2.04
CA GLN A 246 -4.27 2.99 1.99
C GLN A 246 -4.67 3.58 0.63
N ASP A 247 -3.95 3.24 -0.45
CA ASP A 247 -4.18 3.78 -1.79
C ASP A 247 -5.52 3.33 -2.41
N ASP A 248 -6.15 2.30 -1.84
CA ASP A 248 -7.49 1.80 -2.20
C ASP A 248 -8.47 1.78 -1.02
N LEU A 249 -8.26 2.65 -0.04
CA LEU A 249 -9.17 2.81 1.10
C LEU A 249 -10.56 3.25 0.67
N ILE A 250 -11.56 2.46 1.07
CA ILE A 250 -12.98 2.78 0.89
C ILE A 250 -13.70 2.75 2.24
N TRP A 251 -14.47 3.80 2.51
CA TRP A 251 -15.37 3.89 3.66
C TRP A 251 -16.76 3.44 3.27
N TYR A 252 -17.25 2.40 3.94
CA TYR A 252 -18.59 1.88 3.75
C TYR A 252 -19.48 2.20 4.95
N GLY A 253 -20.62 2.85 4.71
CA GLY A 253 -21.68 2.96 5.72
C GLY A 253 -22.30 1.58 5.99
N ALA A 254 -22.29 1.15 7.25
CA ALA A 254 -22.84 -0.13 7.64
C ALA A 254 -24.37 -0.09 7.73
N GLU A 255 -25.01 -1.22 7.44
CA GLU A 255 -26.45 -1.39 7.50
C GLU A 255 -26.84 -2.00 8.85
N LYS A 256 -27.67 -1.29 9.62
CA LYS A 256 -28.20 -1.79 10.90
C LYS A 256 -29.18 -2.93 10.64
N LYS A 257 -28.90 -4.12 11.19
CA LYS A 257 -29.83 -5.26 11.16
C LYS A 257 -30.68 -5.33 12.42
N ASN A 258 -30.08 -5.03 13.56
CA ASN A 258 -30.76 -4.85 14.85
C ASN A 258 -29.89 -3.96 15.76
N ALA A 259 -30.24 -3.82 17.04
CA ALA A 259 -29.48 -2.96 17.97
C ALA A 259 -27.99 -3.33 18.09
N GLY A 260 -27.65 -4.63 18.01
CA GLY A 260 -26.28 -5.12 18.18
C GLY A 260 -25.55 -5.56 16.93
N THR A 261 -26.24 -5.66 15.79
CA THR A 261 -25.65 -6.20 14.55
C THR A 261 -25.71 -5.19 13.41
N TRP A 262 -24.54 -4.91 12.83
CA TRP A 262 -24.34 -4.02 11.68
C TRP A 262 -23.53 -4.75 10.61
N THR A 263 -23.96 -4.66 9.36
CA THR A 263 -23.35 -5.44 8.27
C THR A 263 -23.09 -4.61 7.02
N LYS A 264 -22.13 -5.03 6.20
CA LYS A 264 -21.98 -4.51 4.85
C LYS A 264 -21.35 -5.52 3.91
N THR A 265 -21.82 -5.57 2.66
CA THR A 265 -21.16 -6.32 1.60
C THR A 265 -20.11 -5.45 0.91
N VAL A 266 -18.87 -5.93 0.87
CA VAL A 266 -17.72 -5.30 0.21
C VAL A 266 -17.40 -6.09 -1.05
N LYS A 267 -17.27 -5.41 -2.18
CA LYS A 267 -16.94 -6.05 -3.46
C LYS A 267 -15.46 -5.84 -3.77
N ILE A 268 -14.74 -6.92 -4.03
CA ILE A 268 -13.29 -6.86 -4.25
C ILE A 268 -12.93 -6.07 -5.52
N LYS A 269 -13.77 -6.13 -6.56
CA LYS A 269 -13.59 -5.34 -7.79
C LYS A 269 -13.52 -3.81 -7.59
N ASN A 270 -13.92 -3.30 -6.42
CA ASN A 270 -13.83 -1.87 -6.12
C ASN A 270 -12.46 -1.47 -5.55
N HIS A 271 -11.63 -2.45 -5.18
CA HIS A 271 -10.30 -2.27 -4.63
C HIS A 271 -9.22 -2.54 -5.71
N LYS A 272 -7.95 -2.25 -5.40
CA LYS A 272 -6.89 -2.23 -6.42
C LYS A 272 -5.97 -3.44 -6.41
N THR A 273 -5.78 -4.09 -5.27
CA THR A 273 -4.77 -5.14 -5.14
C THR A 273 -5.28 -6.41 -4.47
N LEU A 274 -4.52 -7.49 -4.60
CA LEU A 274 -4.81 -8.78 -3.96
C LEU A 274 -4.00 -8.94 -2.67
N GLY A 275 -4.31 -9.99 -1.91
CA GLY A 275 -3.64 -10.30 -0.64
C GLY A 275 -4.50 -9.96 0.56
N THR A 276 -3.86 -9.54 1.65
CA THR A 276 -4.55 -9.25 2.91
C THR A 276 -5.25 -7.89 2.85
N TYR A 277 -6.46 -7.83 3.37
CA TYR A 277 -7.26 -6.64 3.53
C TYR A 277 -7.47 -6.33 5.01
N ASN A 278 -7.32 -5.06 5.37
CA ASN A 278 -7.69 -4.55 6.68
C ASN A 278 -9.15 -4.12 6.68
N VAL A 279 -9.84 -4.38 7.79
CA VAL A 279 -11.19 -3.91 8.05
C VAL A 279 -11.21 -3.24 9.41
N HIS A 280 -11.50 -1.95 9.45
CA HIS A 280 -11.67 -1.20 10.68
C HIS A 280 -13.12 -0.76 10.81
N ALA A 281 -13.78 -1.18 11.89
CA ALA A 281 -15.09 -0.69 12.27
C ALA A 281 -14.94 0.55 13.16
N TYR A 282 -15.65 1.62 12.82
CA TYR A 282 -15.78 2.85 13.61
C TYR A 282 -17.22 2.98 14.06
N ILE A 283 -17.43 2.97 15.37
CA ILE A 283 -18.73 2.95 16.03
C ILE A 283 -18.89 4.29 16.74
N THR A 284 -19.72 5.17 16.20
CA THR A 284 -20.01 6.47 16.83
C THR A 284 -21.21 6.30 17.76
N LEU A 285 -21.03 6.55 19.05
CA LEU A 285 -22.08 6.50 20.06
C LEU A 285 -22.91 7.79 20.06
N ALA A 286 -24.08 7.78 20.71
CA ALA A 286 -24.96 8.96 20.81
C ALA A 286 -24.26 10.19 21.43
N ASN A 287 -23.34 9.97 22.37
CA ASN A 287 -22.54 11.04 23.01
C ASN A 287 -21.38 11.55 22.13
N GLY A 288 -21.22 11.05 20.90
CA GLY A 288 -20.17 11.45 19.97
C GLY A 288 -18.83 10.72 20.13
N SER A 289 -18.66 9.91 21.18
CA SER A 289 -17.46 9.09 21.33
C SER A 289 -17.38 7.99 20.28
N VAL A 290 -16.16 7.60 19.90
CA VAL A 290 -15.90 6.59 18.87
C VAL A 290 -15.21 5.38 19.49
N LYS A 291 -15.76 4.19 19.20
CA LYS A 291 -15.13 2.90 19.50
C LYS A 291 -14.70 2.22 18.21
N THR A 292 -13.57 1.51 18.28
CA THR A 292 -12.98 0.87 17.10
C THR A 292 -12.74 -0.61 17.32
N LYS A 293 -12.92 -1.39 16.27
CA LYS A 293 -12.56 -2.82 16.22
C LYS A 293 -11.94 -3.13 14.86
N THR A 294 -10.97 -4.03 14.83
CA THR A 294 -10.27 -4.39 13.60
C THR A 294 -10.36 -5.89 13.35
N THR A 295 -10.33 -6.25 12.07
CA THR A 295 -10.17 -7.62 11.58
C THR A 295 -9.52 -7.57 10.20
N THR A 296 -9.21 -8.73 9.65
CA THR A 296 -8.63 -8.87 8.31
C THR A 296 -9.28 -10.01 7.56
N PHE A 297 -9.23 -9.97 6.23
CA PHE A 297 -9.49 -11.12 5.38
C PHE A 297 -8.45 -11.18 4.26
N ASN A 298 -8.41 -12.28 3.51
CA ASN A 298 -7.44 -12.46 2.43
C ASN A 298 -8.16 -12.72 1.10
N VAL A 299 -7.61 -12.15 0.03
CA VAL A 299 -7.99 -12.44 -1.35
C VAL A 299 -6.77 -13.08 -2.02
N SER A 300 -6.92 -14.31 -2.48
CA SER A 300 -5.83 -15.14 -2.95
C SER A 300 -5.28 -14.66 -4.29
N ARG A 301 -3.96 -14.74 -4.44
CA ARG A 301 -3.30 -14.49 -5.74
C ARG A 301 -3.44 -15.73 -6.63
N PRO A 302 -3.87 -15.59 -7.89
CA PRO A 302 -3.93 -16.71 -8.82
C PRO A 302 -2.52 -17.22 -9.15
N THR A 303 -2.42 -18.50 -9.51
CA THR A 303 -1.17 -19.13 -9.97
C THR A 303 -1.41 -19.87 -11.28
N ALA A 304 -0.39 -19.99 -12.13
CA ALA A 304 -0.44 -20.78 -13.36
C ALA A 304 0.97 -21.18 -13.80
N GLY A 305 1.06 -22.25 -14.60
CA GLY A 305 2.27 -22.59 -15.36
C GLY A 305 2.26 -21.93 -16.73
N ILE A 306 3.44 -21.53 -17.21
CA ILE A 306 3.62 -20.91 -18.52
C ILE A 306 4.61 -21.77 -19.31
N SER A 307 4.24 -22.18 -20.51
CA SER A 307 5.13 -22.85 -21.46
C SER A 307 5.00 -22.24 -22.85
N VAL A 308 6.08 -22.32 -23.61
CA VAL A 308 6.13 -21.86 -25.00
C VAL A 308 6.56 -23.02 -25.90
N SER A 309 5.92 -23.17 -27.05
CA SER A 309 6.32 -24.16 -28.06
C SER A 309 7.49 -23.65 -28.89
N GLU A 310 8.22 -24.56 -29.52
CA GLU A 310 9.17 -24.18 -30.57
C GLU A 310 8.50 -23.38 -31.69
N TYR A 311 9.30 -22.53 -32.35
CA TYR A 311 8.89 -21.77 -33.51
C TYR A 311 8.72 -22.68 -34.73
N ASN A 312 7.55 -22.60 -35.36
CA ASN A 312 7.25 -23.34 -36.57
C ASN A 312 7.50 -22.44 -37.80
N GLU A 313 8.61 -22.68 -38.50
CA GLU A 313 9.03 -21.91 -39.67
C GLU A 313 8.00 -21.89 -40.80
N SER A 314 7.31 -23.01 -41.03
CA SER A 314 6.34 -23.15 -42.13
C SER A 314 5.10 -22.27 -41.91
N SER A 315 4.67 -22.12 -40.66
CA SER A 315 3.47 -21.33 -40.30
C SER A 315 3.79 -19.92 -39.83
N GLY A 316 5.03 -19.62 -39.47
CA GLY A 316 5.43 -18.33 -38.91
C GLY A 316 4.96 -18.13 -37.46
N ASN A 317 4.64 -19.20 -36.74
CA ASN A 317 3.98 -19.12 -35.43
C ASN A 317 4.71 -19.89 -34.33
N PHE A 318 4.47 -19.48 -33.08
CA PHE A 318 4.68 -20.28 -31.89
C PHE A 318 3.49 -20.12 -30.94
N ASN A 319 3.29 -21.09 -30.04
CA ASN A 319 2.17 -21.08 -29.09
C ASN A 319 2.67 -20.83 -27.67
N VAL A 320 1.99 -19.93 -26.97
CA VAL A 320 2.14 -19.73 -25.53
C VAL A 320 0.97 -20.42 -24.84
N THR A 321 1.26 -21.39 -23.98
CA THR A 321 0.26 -22.15 -23.21
C THR A 321 0.35 -21.77 -21.74
N ILE A 322 -0.79 -21.39 -21.18
CA ILE A 322 -0.95 -21.07 -19.76
C ILE A 322 -1.80 -22.18 -19.17
N ASN A 323 -1.22 -23.02 -18.31
CA ASN A 323 -1.85 -24.23 -17.78
C ASN A 323 -1.91 -24.23 -16.25
N ASN A 324 -2.62 -25.20 -15.68
CA ASN A 324 -2.73 -25.39 -14.24
C ASN A 324 -3.19 -24.12 -13.51
N ILE A 325 -4.04 -23.30 -14.14
CA ILE A 325 -4.51 -22.06 -13.53
C ILE A 325 -5.33 -22.39 -12.29
N LYS A 326 -4.91 -21.84 -11.14
CA LYS A 326 -5.64 -21.87 -9.88
C LYS A 326 -6.01 -20.45 -9.50
N SER A 327 -7.30 -20.13 -9.58
CA SER A 327 -7.88 -18.85 -9.17
C SER A 327 -9.19 -19.11 -8.45
N VAL A 328 -9.30 -18.70 -7.18
CA VAL A 328 -10.50 -18.90 -6.36
C VAL A 328 -11.69 -18.13 -6.95
N SER A 329 -11.44 -16.93 -7.47
CA SER A 329 -12.46 -16.08 -8.11
C SER A 329 -12.72 -16.41 -9.58
N GLY A 330 -12.02 -17.40 -10.14
CA GLY A 330 -12.07 -17.73 -11.56
C GLY A 330 -11.23 -16.78 -12.42
N VAL A 331 -11.34 -16.94 -13.74
CA VAL A 331 -10.58 -16.19 -14.76
C VAL A 331 -11.56 -15.68 -15.80
N GLU A 332 -11.55 -14.36 -16.05
CA GLU A 332 -12.30 -13.70 -17.12
C GLU A 332 -11.50 -13.67 -18.41
N ALA A 333 -10.23 -13.29 -18.35
CA ALA A 333 -9.35 -13.24 -19.51
C ALA A 333 -7.88 -13.55 -19.16
N VAL A 334 -7.12 -13.93 -20.18
CA VAL A 334 -5.68 -14.13 -20.12
C VAL A 334 -5.04 -13.32 -21.25
N MET A 335 -4.18 -12.39 -20.89
CA MET A 335 -3.51 -11.47 -21.81
C MET A 335 -2.01 -11.75 -21.86
N VAL A 336 -1.47 -11.88 -23.07
CA VAL A 336 -0.10 -12.31 -23.34
C VAL A 336 0.60 -11.25 -24.20
N PRO A 337 1.21 -10.21 -23.59
CA PRO A 337 2.06 -9.27 -24.32
C PRO A 337 3.36 -9.93 -24.76
N VAL A 338 3.72 -9.71 -26.02
CA VAL A 338 4.92 -10.26 -26.65
C VAL A 338 5.66 -9.18 -27.43
N TRP A 339 6.99 -9.13 -27.33
CA TRP A 339 7.84 -8.21 -28.09
C TRP A 339 9.25 -8.80 -28.27
N CYS A 340 9.98 -8.33 -29.29
CA CYS A 340 11.37 -8.74 -29.54
C CYS A 340 12.32 -7.54 -29.54
N ALA A 341 11.86 -6.37 -29.98
CA ALA A 341 12.68 -5.16 -30.02
C ALA A 341 13.01 -4.66 -28.61
N SER A 342 14.22 -4.14 -28.41
CA SER A 342 14.68 -3.65 -27.10
C SER A 342 13.86 -2.46 -26.60
N ASP A 343 13.35 -1.63 -27.52
CA ASP A 343 12.49 -0.47 -27.27
C ASP A 343 10.99 -0.81 -27.20
N GLN A 344 10.63 -2.11 -27.31
CA GLN A 344 9.25 -2.58 -27.37
C GLN A 344 8.42 -2.02 -28.54
N SER A 345 9.06 -1.50 -29.58
CA SER A 345 8.37 -0.95 -30.77
C SER A 345 7.60 -1.97 -31.59
N ASP A 346 7.73 -3.26 -31.27
CA ASP A 346 7.00 -4.38 -31.84
C ASP A 346 6.13 -5.13 -30.82
N LEU A 347 5.77 -4.48 -29.70
CA LEU A 347 4.88 -5.05 -28.69
C LEU A 347 3.47 -5.30 -29.24
N VAL A 348 3.00 -6.53 -29.08
CA VAL A 348 1.62 -6.93 -29.41
C VAL A 348 1.01 -7.69 -28.24
N TRP A 349 -0.22 -7.33 -27.90
CA TRP A 349 -1.01 -8.00 -26.87
C TRP A 349 -1.89 -9.07 -27.50
N TYR A 350 -1.71 -10.32 -27.09
CA TYR A 350 -2.53 -11.45 -27.52
C TYR A 350 -3.51 -11.84 -26.41
N GLN A 351 -4.81 -11.83 -26.70
CA GLN A 351 -5.78 -12.46 -25.81
C GLN A 351 -5.77 -13.97 -26.05
N ALA A 352 -5.45 -14.75 -25.02
CA ALA A 352 -5.37 -16.19 -25.13
C ALA A 352 -6.78 -16.81 -25.20
N THR A 353 -6.96 -17.78 -26.09
CA THR A 353 -8.20 -18.52 -26.23
C THR A 353 -8.29 -19.60 -25.16
N LYS A 354 -9.45 -19.68 -24.50
CA LYS A 354 -9.74 -20.72 -23.51
C LYS A 354 -9.80 -22.09 -24.17
N ILE A 355 -8.98 -23.03 -23.71
CA ILE A 355 -9.04 -24.44 -24.14
C ILE A 355 -9.97 -25.20 -23.20
N ASN A 356 -9.80 -25.02 -21.90
CA ASN A 356 -10.65 -25.61 -20.85
C ASN A 356 -10.62 -24.73 -19.59
N SER A 357 -11.15 -25.21 -18.46
CA SER A 357 -11.26 -24.42 -17.22
C SER A 357 -9.92 -23.96 -16.64
N THR A 358 -8.82 -24.67 -16.90
CA THR A 358 -7.50 -24.39 -16.30
C THR A 358 -6.41 -24.08 -17.33
N THR A 359 -6.75 -24.07 -18.62
CA THR A 359 -5.79 -23.96 -19.72
C THR A 359 -6.24 -22.96 -20.79
N TYR A 360 -5.35 -22.04 -21.15
CA TYR A 360 -5.50 -21.06 -22.21
C TYR A 360 -4.31 -21.10 -23.16
N LYS A 361 -4.51 -20.70 -24.41
CA LYS A 361 -3.45 -20.66 -25.44
C LYS A 361 -3.53 -19.39 -26.27
N ALA A 362 -2.39 -18.72 -26.42
CA ALA A 362 -2.19 -17.66 -27.39
C ALA A 362 -1.30 -18.19 -28.53
N THR A 363 -1.71 -17.96 -29.78
CA THR A 363 -0.88 -18.24 -30.96
C THR A 363 -0.25 -16.93 -31.41
N VAL A 364 1.06 -16.85 -31.33
CA VAL A 364 1.85 -15.68 -31.70
C VAL A 364 2.33 -15.84 -33.13
N ASN A 365 2.09 -14.84 -33.96
CA ASN A 365 2.55 -14.80 -35.35
C ASN A 365 3.64 -13.75 -35.51
N ILE A 366 4.83 -14.15 -35.95
CA ILE A 366 5.98 -13.24 -36.07
C ILE A 366 5.77 -12.12 -37.09
N ALA A 367 4.83 -12.27 -38.03
CA ALA A 367 4.47 -11.23 -38.97
C ALA A 367 3.95 -9.97 -38.25
N ASN A 368 3.28 -10.14 -37.10
CA ASN A 368 2.82 -9.03 -36.26
C ASN A 368 3.97 -8.30 -35.55
N HIS A 369 5.16 -8.92 -35.52
CA HIS A 369 6.38 -8.40 -34.90
C HIS A 369 7.45 -8.07 -35.95
N LYS A 370 7.02 -7.62 -37.14
CA LYS A 370 7.90 -7.24 -38.26
C LYS A 370 8.87 -8.34 -38.70
N LYS A 371 8.57 -9.60 -38.36
CA LYS A 371 9.43 -10.78 -38.60
C LYS A 371 10.84 -10.62 -38.01
N HIS A 372 10.97 -9.91 -36.89
CA HIS A 372 12.25 -9.79 -36.20
C HIS A 372 12.79 -11.17 -35.79
N ALA A 373 14.08 -11.39 -36.01
CA ALA A 373 14.81 -12.50 -35.41
C ALA A 373 15.41 -12.04 -34.08
N GLY A 374 15.51 -12.94 -33.11
CA GLY A 374 16.01 -12.64 -31.78
C GLY A 374 15.20 -13.30 -30.67
N THR A 375 15.40 -12.83 -29.44
CA THR A 375 14.71 -13.32 -28.24
C THR A 375 13.40 -12.56 -28.04
N TYR A 376 12.28 -13.23 -28.27
CA TYR A 376 10.95 -12.73 -27.95
C TYR A 376 10.71 -12.85 -26.44
N LYS A 377 10.36 -11.75 -25.79
CA LYS A 377 9.96 -11.68 -24.39
C LYS A 377 8.45 -11.81 -24.32
N ILE A 378 7.98 -12.68 -23.43
CA ILE A 378 6.57 -13.05 -23.30
C ILE A 378 6.21 -12.89 -21.83
N ASN A 379 5.26 -12.00 -21.52
CA ASN A 379 4.67 -11.92 -20.18
C ASN A 379 3.22 -12.43 -20.21
N VAL A 380 2.68 -12.78 -19.05
CA VAL A 380 1.32 -13.28 -18.90
C VAL A 380 0.61 -12.54 -17.76
N TYR A 381 -0.57 -12.03 -18.08
CA TYR A 381 -1.48 -11.36 -17.15
C TYR A 381 -2.84 -12.05 -17.14
N LEU A 382 -3.41 -12.23 -15.95
CA LEU A 382 -4.75 -12.77 -15.74
C LEU A 382 -5.69 -11.66 -15.29
N GLU A 383 -6.88 -11.62 -15.86
CA GLU A 383 -8.02 -10.90 -15.31
C GLU A 383 -8.86 -11.91 -14.54
N THR A 384 -8.92 -11.76 -13.22
CA THR A 384 -9.63 -12.69 -12.32
C THR A 384 -11.11 -12.33 -12.23
N GLY A 385 -11.97 -13.28 -11.87
CA GLY A 385 -13.41 -13.04 -11.81
C GLY A 385 -13.89 -12.15 -10.66
N ASN A 386 -12.97 -11.66 -9.82
CA ASN A 386 -13.20 -10.57 -8.88
C ASN A 386 -12.71 -9.20 -9.39
N GLY A 387 -12.37 -9.10 -10.68
CA GLY A 387 -12.03 -7.85 -11.37
C GLY A 387 -10.58 -7.40 -11.22
N MET A 388 -9.67 -8.26 -10.77
CA MET A 388 -8.26 -7.91 -10.55
C MET A 388 -7.40 -8.30 -11.75
N GLN A 389 -6.45 -7.45 -12.11
CA GLN A 389 -5.43 -7.77 -13.12
C GLN A 389 -4.13 -8.20 -12.43
N VAL A 390 -3.62 -9.39 -12.76
CA VAL A 390 -2.50 -10.01 -12.05
C VAL A 390 -1.45 -10.50 -13.04
N GLY A 391 -0.21 -9.99 -12.90
CA GLY A 391 0.94 -10.58 -13.59
C GLY A 391 1.30 -11.94 -12.97
N ILE A 392 1.36 -12.97 -13.80
CA ILE A 392 1.70 -14.35 -13.38
C ILE A 392 3.21 -14.63 -13.55
N GLY A 393 3.81 -14.09 -14.59
CA GLY A 393 5.20 -14.32 -14.93
C GLY A 393 5.44 -14.16 -16.42
N GLY A 394 6.56 -14.71 -16.90
CA GLY A 394 6.92 -14.66 -18.30
C GLY A 394 7.92 -15.73 -18.69
N CYS A 395 8.12 -15.89 -20.00
CA CYS A 395 9.11 -16.76 -20.60
C CYS A 395 9.69 -16.08 -21.85
N THR A 396 10.59 -16.76 -22.55
CA THR A 396 11.18 -16.26 -23.79
C THR A 396 11.17 -17.33 -24.87
N GLN A 397 11.08 -16.89 -26.13
CA GLN A 397 11.25 -17.74 -27.31
C GLN A 397 12.35 -17.15 -28.20
N GLU A 398 13.35 -17.96 -28.55
CA GLU A 398 14.38 -17.53 -29.50
C GLU A 398 13.98 -17.91 -30.92
N ILE A 399 14.11 -16.96 -31.85
CA ILE A 399 13.84 -17.15 -33.29
C ILE A 399 15.10 -16.79 -34.06
N LYS A 400 15.67 -17.78 -34.76
CA LYS A 400 16.86 -17.63 -35.60
C LYS A 400 16.47 -17.51 -37.06
N ASN A 401 17.19 -16.67 -37.80
CA ASN A 401 16.95 -16.48 -39.24
C ASN A 401 17.74 -17.53 -40.04
N THR A 402 17.23 -18.76 -40.06
CA THR A 402 17.89 -19.95 -40.63
C THR A 402 17.89 -20.01 -42.17
N GLY A 403 17.15 -19.11 -42.84
CA GLY A 403 17.01 -19.07 -44.31
C GLY A 403 17.78 -17.97 -45.07
N LEU A 404 18.58 -17.13 -44.40
CA LEU A 404 19.28 -16.01 -45.05
C LEU A 404 20.78 -16.29 -45.26
N TYR A 405 21.32 -15.87 -46.42
CA TYR A 405 22.72 -16.12 -46.77
C TYR A 405 23.59 -14.94 -46.34
N THR A 406 24.54 -15.15 -45.42
CA THR A 406 25.35 -14.05 -44.88
C THR A 406 26.33 -13.50 -45.93
N ILE A 407 26.63 -12.19 -45.87
CA ILE A 407 27.68 -11.58 -46.70
C ILE A 407 29.06 -11.73 -46.04
N MET A 408 29.12 -11.61 -44.71
CA MET A 408 30.34 -11.87 -43.93
C MET A 408 30.48 -13.37 -43.63
N GLY A 409 31.72 -13.83 -43.53
CA GLY A 409 32.08 -15.18 -43.07
C GLY A 409 33.11 -15.87 -43.97
N HIS A 410 33.53 -17.07 -43.54
CA HIS A 410 34.47 -17.90 -44.29
C HIS A 410 33.86 -18.45 -45.58
N SER A 411 34.66 -18.56 -46.62
CA SER A 411 34.29 -19.14 -47.91
C SER A 411 35.23 -20.28 -48.30
N ASP A 412 34.65 -21.41 -48.68
CA ASP A 412 35.38 -22.55 -49.24
C ASP A 412 35.60 -22.45 -50.76
N VAL A 413 35.13 -21.36 -51.40
CA VAL A 413 35.26 -21.21 -52.87
C VAL A 413 36.72 -21.05 -53.27
N THR A 414 37.15 -21.87 -54.23
CA THR A 414 38.53 -21.85 -54.73
C THR A 414 38.70 -20.90 -55.93
N ILE A 415 39.94 -20.46 -56.17
CA ILE A 415 40.29 -19.68 -57.38
C ILE A 415 39.90 -20.45 -58.64
N ALA A 416 40.10 -21.78 -58.65
CA ALA A 416 39.73 -22.65 -59.77
C ALA A 416 38.22 -22.58 -60.07
N GLN A 417 37.36 -22.61 -59.04
CA GLN A 417 35.91 -22.49 -59.22
C GLN A 417 35.51 -21.14 -59.80
N MET A 418 36.12 -20.03 -59.34
CA MET A 418 35.88 -18.69 -59.88
C MET A 418 36.30 -18.57 -61.34
N VAL A 419 37.48 -19.10 -61.68
CA VAL A 419 38.00 -19.12 -63.05
C VAL A 419 37.10 -19.96 -63.96
N THR A 420 36.70 -21.16 -63.53
CA THR A 420 35.77 -22.03 -64.28
C THR A 420 34.42 -21.34 -64.49
N TYR A 421 33.87 -20.71 -63.44
CA TYR A 421 32.60 -20.00 -63.54
C TYR A 421 32.67 -18.81 -64.49
N TYR A 422 33.77 -18.04 -64.48
CA TYR A 422 34.01 -16.98 -65.45
C TYR A 422 34.07 -17.54 -66.88
N LYS A 423 34.94 -18.52 -67.13
CA LYS A 423 35.16 -19.11 -68.47
C LYS A 423 33.89 -19.72 -69.05
N LYS A 424 32.98 -20.24 -68.22
CA LYS A 424 31.66 -20.73 -68.65
C LYS A 424 30.77 -19.64 -69.27
N ASN A 425 30.98 -18.37 -68.92
CA ASN A 425 30.13 -17.24 -69.30
C ASN A 425 30.84 -16.18 -70.17
N ASN A 426 32.18 -16.19 -70.17
CA ASN A 426 33.02 -15.36 -71.03
C ASN A 426 34.38 -16.04 -71.31
N LEU A 427 34.64 -16.37 -72.57
CA LEU A 427 35.86 -17.09 -73.00
C LEU A 427 37.05 -16.16 -73.26
N THR A 428 36.82 -14.86 -73.46
CA THR A 428 37.87 -13.89 -73.77
C THR A 428 38.11 -12.99 -72.55
N TYR A 429 39.13 -13.30 -71.76
CA TYR A 429 39.55 -12.43 -70.66
C TYR A 429 40.26 -11.18 -71.20
N ASP A 430 39.95 -10.04 -70.59
CA ASP A 430 40.52 -8.72 -70.92
C ASP A 430 40.40 -8.31 -72.40
N GLN A 431 39.43 -8.88 -73.10
CA GLN A 431 39.10 -8.53 -74.47
C GLN A 431 37.60 -8.69 -74.68
N TYR A 432 36.95 -7.62 -75.12
CA TYR A 432 35.54 -7.65 -75.50
C TYR A 432 35.29 -6.71 -76.68
N SER A 433 34.45 -7.15 -77.61
CA SER A 433 34.00 -6.36 -78.75
C SER A 433 32.52 -6.60 -78.96
N GLY A 434 31.69 -5.79 -78.31
CA GLY A 434 30.24 -5.81 -78.43
C GLY A 434 29.67 -4.44 -78.79
N ARG A 435 28.37 -4.39 -79.08
CA ARG A 435 27.69 -3.14 -79.47
C ARG A 435 27.74 -2.06 -78.38
N LEU A 436 27.79 -2.46 -77.11
CA LEU A 436 27.72 -1.55 -75.95
C LEU A 436 29.08 -1.26 -75.31
N SER A 437 30.12 -2.03 -75.64
CA SER A 437 31.46 -1.89 -75.06
C SER A 437 32.50 -2.57 -75.93
N GLN A 438 33.67 -1.94 -76.05
CA GLN A 438 34.83 -2.49 -76.75
C GLN A 438 36.10 -2.11 -75.99
N TYR A 439 36.90 -3.11 -75.62
CA TYR A 439 38.19 -2.89 -74.96
C TYR A 439 39.11 -4.10 -75.16
N ASN A 440 40.41 -3.86 -75.03
CA ASN A 440 41.46 -4.88 -75.14
C ASN A 440 42.66 -4.48 -74.26
N GLY A 441 43.04 -5.35 -73.32
CA GLY A 441 44.23 -5.16 -72.50
C GLY A 441 44.07 -4.13 -71.37
N VAL A 442 42.86 -3.86 -70.89
CA VAL A 442 42.59 -2.83 -69.87
C VAL A 442 42.85 -3.37 -68.47
N LEU A 443 42.34 -4.56 -68.16
CA LEU A 443 42.50 -5.19 -66.85
C LEU A 443 43.96 -5.62 -66.62
N ALA A 444 44.67 -6.06 -67.67
CA ALA A 444 46.09 -6.35 -67.61
C ALA A 444 46.92 -5.10 -67.30
N LYS A 445 46.57 -3.93 -67.88
CA LYS A 445 47.20 -2.65 -67.53
C LYS A 445 46.94 -2.24 -66.08
N GLY A 446 45.76 -2.58 -65.55
CA GLY A 446 45.40 -2.41 -64.14
C GLY A 446 45.95 -3.50 -63.20
N GLY A 447 46.90 -4.33 -63.63
CA GLY A 447 47.60 -5.29 -62.76
C GLY A 447 47.02 -6.70 -62.70
N ALA A 448 45.95 -7.00 -63.45
CA ALA A 448 45.36 -8.35 -63.53
C ALA A 448 45.59 -8.96 -64.93
N ALA A 449 46.79 -9.50 -65.15
CA ALA A 449 47.24 -9.98 -66.47
C ALA A 449 46.39 -11.12 -67.07
N ASN A 450 45.76 -11.94 -66.23
CA ASN A 450 44.87 -13.02 -66.65
C ASN A 450 43.75 -13.23 -65.60
N ILE A 451 42.77 -14.07 -65.93
CA ILE A 451 41.61 -14.34 -65.06
C ILE A 451 42.03 -15.01 -63.74
N GLU A 452 43.08 -15.84 -63.76
CA GLU A 452 43.62 -16.46 -62.55
C GLU A 452 44.16 -15.38 -61.58
N THR A 453 44.89 -14.37 -62.08
CA THR A 453 45.35 -13.21 -61.30
C THR A 453 44.17 -12.40 -60.78
N TYR A 454 43.17 -12.10 -61.62
CA TYR A 454 41.96 -11.37 -61.21
C TYR A 454 41.24 -12.07 -60.04
N CYS A 455 40.97 -13.38 -60.17
CA CYS A 455 40.31 -14.17 -59.13
C CYS A 455 41.17 -14.28 -57.86
N THR A 456 42.51 -14.31 -57.99
CA THR A 456 43.43 -14.32 -56.84
C THR A 456 43.33 -13.02 -56.05
N ILE A 457 43.39 -11.86 -56.72
CA ILE A 457 43.23 -10.55 -56.08
C ILE A 457 41.88 -10.48 -55.36
N PHE A 458 40.81 -10.91 -56.05
CA PHE A 458 39.46 -10.90 -55.50
C PHE A 458 39.33 -11.73 -54.21
N LYS A 459 39.91 -12.94 -54.20
CA LYS A 459 39.90 -13.81 -53.03
C LYS A 459 40.71 -13.22 -51.88
N GLN A 460 41.90 -12.67 -52.15
CA GLN A 460 42.76 -12.06 -51.14
C GLN A 460 42.09 -10.84 -50.47
N GLU A 461 41.51 -9.93 -51.26
CA GLU A 461 40.81 -8.76 -50.72
C GLU A 461 39.58 -9.18 -49.88
N ALA A 462 38.79 -10.15 -50.36
CA ALA A 462 37.62 -10.65 -49.65
C ALA A 462 37.99 -11.32 -48.32
N GLU A 463 39.00 -12.21 -48.32
CA GLU A 463 39.48 -12.89 -47.12
C GLU A 463 40.07 -11.90 -46.11
N ALA A 464 40.84 -10.91 -46.57
CA ALA A 464 41.42 -9.87 -45.72
C ALA A 464 40.35 -9.11 -44.94
N GLU A 465 39.15 -8.91 -45.49
CA GLU A 465 38.06 -8.18 -44.84
C GLU A 465 37.00 -9.09 -44.20
N GLY A 466 37.08 -10.41 -44.41
CA GLY A 466 36.10 -11.38 -43.92
C GLY A 466 34.79 -11.43 -44.72
N VAL A 467 34.81 -10.91 -45.95
CA VAL A 467 33.68 -10.98 -46.88
C VAL A 467 33.74 -12.31 -47.63
N ARG A 468 32.58 -12.97 -47.78
CA ARG A 468 32.48 -14.20 -48.57
C ARG A 468 32.80 -13.92 -50.04
N VAL A 469 33.91 -14.45 -50.54
CA VAL A 469 34.38 -14.20 -51.91
C VAL A 469 33.33 -14.56 -52.97
N GLU A 470 32.52 -15.60 -52.74
CA GLU A 470 31.46 -16.00 -53.68
C GLU A 470 30.38 -14.93 -53.85
N VAL A 471 30.09 -14.15 -52.81
CA VAL A 471 29.09 -13.09 -52.84
C VAL A 471 29.61 -11.94 -53.67
N ALA A 472 30.80 -11.46 -53.32
CA ALA A 472 31.40 -10.31 -53.97
C ALA A 472 31.77 -10.62 -55.43
N PHE A 473 32.28 -11.82 -55.73
CA PHE A 473 32.59 -12.22 -57.10
C PHE A 473 31.33 -12.41 -57.95
N ALA A 474 30.29 -13.08 -57.43
CA ALA A 474 29.01 -13.20 -58.14
C ALA A 474 28.39 -11.82 -58.42
N GLN A 475 28.48 -10.90 -57.46
CA GLN A 475 28.06 -9.52 -57.64
C GLN A 475 28.85 -8.82 -58.74
N ALA A 476 30.18 -8.91 -58.73
CA ALA A 476 31.01 -8.30 -59.77
C ALA A 476 30.65 -8.83 -61.17
N MET A 477 30.40 -10.14 -61.30
CA MET A 477 30.00 -10.75 -62.56
C MET A 477 28.59 -10.31 -62.99
N LEU A 478 27.68 -10.10 -62.04
CA LEU A 478 26.33 -9.61 -62.33
C LEU A 478 26.36 -8.17 -62.84
N GLU A 479 27.08 -7.29 -62.14
CA GLU A 479 27.15 -5.85 -62.44
C GLU A 479 27.89 -5.57 -63.76
N THR A 480 28.96 -6.32 -64.04
CA THR A 480 29.77 -6.13 -65.26
C THR A 480 29.31 -6.97 -66.44
N GLY A 481 28.33 -7.88 -66.26
CA GLY A 481 27.98 -8.86 -67.28
C GLY A 481 29.14 -9.81 -67.62
N PHE A 482 29.82 -10.35 -66.61
CA PHE A 482 31.05 -11.15 -66.72
C PHE A 482 32.20 -10.41 -67.39
N LEU A 483 32.51 -9.22 -66.86
CA LEU A 483 33.55 -8.30 -67.33
C LEU A 483 33.32 -7.76 -68.74
N LYS A 484 32.10 -7.79 -69.29
CA LYS A 484 31.82 -7.24 -70.63
C LYS A 484 31.54 -5.72 -70.60
N PHE A 485 31.15 -5.20 -69.44
CA PHE A 485 30.85 -3.78 -69.17
C PHE A 485 29.80 -3.19 -70.12
N GLY A 486 28.58 -3.73 -70.10
CA GLY A 486 27.49 -3.28 -70.99
C GLY A 486 26.68 -2.07 -70.50
N GLY A 487 27.03 -1.48 -69.35
CA GLY A 487 26.30 -0.38 -68.72
C GLY A 487 27.09 0.94 -68.71
N ASP A 488 26.77 1.82 -67.76
CA ASP A 488 27.39 3.15 -67.64
C ASP A 488 28.87 3.10 -67.21
N VAL A 489 29.26 2.07 -66.47
CA VAL A 489 30.63 1.88 -65.99
C VAL A 489 31.51 1.27 -67.08
N LYS A 490 32.65 1.90 -67.33
CA LYS A 490 33.63 1.49 -68.33
C LYS A 490 34.72 0.60 -67.73
N PRO A 491 35.34 -0.29 -68.54
CA PRO A 491 36.39 -1.21 -68.07
C PRO A 491 37.60 -0.54 -67.42
N ASN A 492 37.98 0.66 -67.89
CA ASN A 492 39.15 1.39 -67.38
C ASN A 492 38.91 2.09 -66.04
N GLN A 493 37.66 2.10 -65.55
CA GLN A 493 37.35 2.65 -64.23
C GLN A 493 37.66 1.67 -63.10
N TYR A 494 37.90 0.39 -63.43
CA TYR A 494 38.08 -0.72 -62.50
C TYR A 494 36.97 -0.83 -61.44
N ASN A 495 35.77 -0.33 -61.74
CA ASN A 495 34.64 -0.34 -60.83
C ASN A 495 33.73 -1.54 -61.13
N PHE A 496 34.04 -2.68 -60.51
CA PHE A 496 33.37 -3.94 -60.80
C PHE A 496 31.98 -4.08 -60.17
N ALA A 497 31.55 -3.12 -59.34
CA ALA A 497 30.34 -3.21 -58.56
C ALA A 497 29.35 -2.05 -58.78
N GLY A 498 29.63 -1.19 -59.77
CA GLY A 498 28.76 -0.04 -60.08
C GLY A 498 28.74 1.03 -58.99
N ILE A 499 29.79 1.14 -58.17
CA ILE A 499 29.83 2.10 -57.06
C ILE A 499 29.65 3.51 -57.60
N GLY A 500 28.59 4.19 -57.16
CA GLY A 500 28.27 5.55 -57.57
C GLY A 500 27.66 5.70 -58.96
N ALA A 501 27.41 4.61 -59.71
CA ALA A 501 26.77 4.67 -61.01
C ALA A 501 25.24 4.81 -60.85
N THR A 502 24.63 5.75 -61.59
CA THR A 502 23.17 5.97 -61.61
C THR A 502 22.75 6.50 -62.98
N GLY A 503 22.05 5.68 -63.76
CA GLY A 503 21.36 6.03 -65.01
C GLY A 503 21.98 7.18 -65.82
N GLY A 504 23.14 6.93 -66.44
CA GLY A 504 23.89 7.90 -67.26
C GLY A 504 25.10 8.55 -66.57
N VAL A 505 25.32 8.27 -65.27
CA VAL A 505 26.53 8.67 -64.54
C VAL A 505 27.52 7.51 -64.50
N PRO A 506 28.78 7.67 -64.97
CA PRO A 506 29.75 6.57 -65.13
C PRO A 506 30.21 5.93 -63.80
N GLY A 507 29.85 6.50 -62.65
CA GLY A 507 30.27 6.00 -61.34
C GLY A 507 31.72 6.35 -60.97
N ASN A 508 32.20 5.79 -59.87
CA ASN A 508 33.56 6.01 -59.37
C ASN A 508 34.61 5.30 -60.24
N GLU A 509 35.84 5.80 -60.21
CA GLU A 509 37.03 5.25 -60.87
C GLU A 509 38.12 4.99 -59.83
N PHE A 510 38.86 3.91 -60.02
CA PHE A 510 39.95 3.47 -59.15
C PHE A 510 41.26 3.38 -59.95
N SER A 511 42.41 3.38 -59.28
CA SER A 511 43.72 3.44 -59.95
C SER A 511 44.11 2.13 -60.64
N ASP A 512 43.69 0.99 -60.10
CA ASP A 512 43.98 -0.34 -60.61
C ASP A 512 42.89 -1.37 -60.24
N VAL A 513 43.05 -2.61 -60.71
CA VAL A 513 42.08 -3.70 -60.46
C VAL A 513 41.98 -4.04 -58.97
N CYS A 514 43.10 -3.97 -58.24
CA CYS A 514 43.15 -4.32 -56.81
C CYS A 514 42.37 -3.29 -55.98
N GLU A 515 42.59 -2.00 -56.22
CA GLU A 515 41.87 -0.93 -55.54
C GLU A 515 40.36 -0.97 -55.84
N GLY A 516 39.98 -1.24 -57.08
CA GLY A 516 38.57 -1.37 -57.47
C GLY A 516 37.84 -2.54 -56.82
N ILE A 517 38.48 -3.71 -56.76
CA ILE A 517 37.99 -4.87 -56.02
C ILE A 517 37.90 -4.54 -54.52
N ARG A 518 38.95 -3.94 -53.95
CA ARG A 518 38.97 -3.56 -52.54
C ARG A 518 37.81 -2.64 -52.20
N ALA A 519 37.51 -1.63 -53.02
CA ALA A 519 36.39 -0.74 -52.82
C ALA A 519 35.05 -1.50 -52.75
N GLN A 520 34.82 -2.48 -53.62
CA GLN A 520 33.62 -3.34 -53.56
C GLN A 520 33.56 -4.15 -52.26
N ILE A 521 34.67 -4.80 -51.88
CA ILE A 521 34.74 -5.60 -50.65
C ILE A 521 34.46 -4.73 -49.43
N GLN A 522 35.05 -3.55 -49.36
CA GLN A 522 34.80 -2.58 -48.30
C GLN A 522 33.33 -2.15 -48.29
N HIS A 523 32.72 -1.89 -49.45
CA HIS A 523 31.30 -1.52 -49.51
C HIS A 523 30.39 -2.64 -48.96
N LEU A 524 30.65 -3.89 -49.33
CA LEU A 524 29.93 -5.06 -48.82
C LEU A 524 30.13 -5.24 -47.31
N LYS A 525 31.36 -5.07 -46.81
CA LYS A 525 31.65 -5.11 -45.37
C LYS A 525 30.94 -3.99 -44.62
N CYS A 526 30.86 -2.79 -45.21
CA CYS A 526 30.14 -1.66 -44.66
C CYS A 526 28.66 -2.02 -44.47
N TYR A 527 28.03 -2.56 -45.52
CA TYR A 527 26.65 -3.02 -45.46
C TYR A 527 26.44 -4.10 -44.39
N ALA A 528 27.35 -5.06 -44.31
CA ALA A 528 27.11 -6.29 -43.57
C ALA A 528 27.64 -6.31 -42.14
N SER A 529 28.44 -5.32 -41.73
CA SER A 529 29.06 -5.28 -40.40
C SER A 529 29.41 -3.86 -39.94
N ASP A 530 29.58 -3.67 -38.64
CA ASP A 530 30.19 -2.48 -38.02
C ASP A 530 31.69 -2.66 -37.72
N VAL A 531 32.26 -3.82 -38.05
CA VAL A 531 33.69 -4.12 -37.86
C VAL A 531 34.56 -3.14 -38.66
N ALA A 532 35.68 -2.72 -38.08
CA ALA A 532 36.66 -1.86 -38.73
C ALA A 532 37.29 -2.53 -39.97
N LEU A 533 37.74 -1.73 -40.94
CA LEU A 533 38.51 -2.24 -42.07
C LEU A 533 39.87 -2.75 -41.63
N ASN A 534 40.35 -3.78 -42.31
CA ASN A 534 41.71 -4.28 -42.12
C ASN A 534 42.69 -3.60 -43.08
N ASN A 535 42.23 -3.22 -44.27
CA ASN A 535 42.99 -2.46 -45.27
C ASN A 535 42.59 -0.96 -45.30
N PRO A 536 43.45 -0.07 -45.83
CA PRO A 536 43.12 1.35 -46.01
C PRO A 536 41.81 1.55 -46.79
N CYS A 537 40.98 2.49 -46.34
CA CYS A 537 39.69 2.77 -46.96
C CYS A 537 39.86 3.42 -48.34
N VAL A 538 39.32 2.76 -49.36
CA VAL A 538 39.27 3.24 -50.75
C VAL A 538 37.82 3.34 -51.27
N ASP A 539 36.84 2.77 -50.56
CA ASP A 539 35.41 2.95 -50.85
C ASP A 539 34.96 4.40 -50.53
N PRO A 540 34.60 5.22 -51.53
CA PRO A 540 34.19 6.62 -51.32
C PRO A 540 32.82 6.74 -50.64
N ARG A 541 32.07 5.64 -50.52
CA ARG A 541 30.76 5.61 -49.86
C ARG A 541 30.82 4.99 -48.46
N TRP A 542 32.01 4.68 -47.96
CA TRP A 542 32.18 4.15 -46.61
C TRP A 542 31.69 5.15 -45.56
N GLY A 543 30.70 4.76 -44.76
CA GLY A 543 30.13 5.65 -43.75
C GLY A 543 29.21 4.94 -42.75
N SER A 544 29.05 5.54 -41.57
CA SER A 544 28.21 5.00 -40.48
C SER A 544 26.75 4.76 -40.90
N TRP A 545 26.25 5.53 -41.86
CA TRP A 545 24.88 5.43 -42.37
C TRP A 545 24.59 4.14 -43.16
N LEU A 546 25.63 3.44 -43.66
CA LEU A 546 25.50 2.14 -44.34
C LEU A 546 25.74 0.94 -43.42
N ARG A 547 26.24 1.16 -42.20
CA ARG A 547 26.66 0.09 -41.29
C ARG A 547 25.50 -0.80 -40.86
N ASN A 548 25.72 -2.11 -40.93
CA ASN A 548 24.75 -3.16 -40.56
C ASN A 548 23.40 -3.07 -41.30
N LYS A 549 23.34 -2.40 -42.45
CA LYS A 549 22.10 -2.23 -43.22
C LYS A 549 21.78 -3.40 -44.13
N ALA A 550 22.73 -4.25 -44.49
CA ALA A 550 22.47 -5.51 -45.20
C ALA A 550 23.48 -6.60 -44.81
N PRO A 551 23.28 -7.32 -43.69
CA PRO A 551 24.10 -8.48 -43.30
C PRO A 551 23.93 -9.72 -44.18
N TYR A 552 22.84 -9.76 -44.97
CA TYR A 552 22.46 -10.90 -45.79
C TYR A 552 22.32 -10.52 -47.28
N VAL A 553 22.63 -11.46 -48.19
CA VAL A 553 22.52 -11.28 -49.65
C VAL A 553 21.11 -10.84 -50.05
N GLN A 554 20.08 -11.42 -49.42
CA GLN A 554 18.69 -11.06 -49.64
C GLN A 554 18.40 -9.57 -49.44
N TRP A 555 19.14 -8.92 -48.54
CA TRP A 555 18.96 -7.53 -48.16
C TRP A 555 19.77 -6.56 -49.04
N LEU A 556 20.55 -7.06 -50.01
CA LEU A 556 21.14 -6.23 -51.05
C LEU A 556 20.08 -5.71 -52.03
N SER A 557 18.93 -6.38 -52.14
CA SER A 557 17.77 -5.80 -52.83
C SER A 557 17.01 -4.87 -51.88
N LYS A 558 16.91 -3.59 -52.24
CA LYS A 558 16.23 -2.56 -51.44
C LYS A 558 14.78 -2.93 -51.13
N ALA A 559 14.08 -3.58 -52.07
CA ALA A 559 12.69 -4.01 -51.89
C ALA A 559 12.53 -5.10 -50.82
N ASN A 560 13.58 -5.89 -50.57
CA ASN A 560 13.58 -7.02 -49.64
C ASN A 560 14.29 -6.69 -48.31
N ASN A 561 14.77 -5.45 -48.16
CA ASN A 561 15.53 -5.03 -47.00
C ASN A 561 14.62 -4.35 -45.96
N PRO A 562 14.59 -4.83 -44.69
CA PRO A 562 13.74 -4.25 -43.64
C PRO A 562 14.07 -2.78 -43.30
N TYR A 563 15.27 -2.30 -43.62
CA TYR A 563 15.68 -0.91 -43.41
C TYR A 563 15.37 0.01 -44.59
N GLY A 564 14.84 -0.52 -45.69
CA GLY A 564 14.59 0.25 -46.92
C GLY A 564 15.85 0.80 -47.60
N ILE A 565 17.03 0.26 -47.25
CA ILE A 565 18.35 0.61 -47.83
C ILE A 565 18.87 -0.66 -48.50
N GLY A 566 19.42 -0.59 -49.70
CA GLY A 566 19.97 -1.77 -50.37
C GLY A 566 20.88 -1.38 -51.53
N TRP A 567 21.66 -2.33 -52.00
CA TRP A 567 22.58 -2.15 -53.13
C TRP A 567 21.84 -1.80 -54.43
N ALA A 568 20.77 -2.54 -54.72
CA ALA A 568 20.00 -2.39 -55.95
C ALA A 568 18.52 -2.14 -55.67
N THR A 569 17.87 -1.35 -56.54
CA THR A 569 16.41 -1.14 -56.50
C THR A 569 15.62 -2.31 -57.09
N ASP A 570 16.26 -3.19 -57.86
CA ASP A 570 15.65 -4.39 -58.45
C ASP A 570 15.25 -5.40 -57.35
N ALA A 571 13.96 -5.74 -57.31
CA ALA A 571 13.39 -6.72 -56.37
C ALA A 571 13.98 -8.14 -56.57
N GLY A 572 14.35 -8.49 -57.80
CA GLY A 572 14.93 -9.80 -58.14
C GLY A 572 16.45 -9.88 -57.97
N TYR A 573 17.10 -8.79 -57.54
CA TYR A 573 18.56 -8.71 -57.47
C TYR A 573 19.17 -9.79 -56.56
N ALA A 574 18.60 -9.97 -55.38
CA ALA A 574 19.06 -10.97 -54.42
C ALA A 574 18.94 -12.41 -54.96
N GLU A 575 17.85 -12.72 -55.65
CA GLU A 575 17.63 -14.05 -56.21
C GLU A 575 18.65 -14.36 -57.32
N LYS A 576 18.95 -13.38 -58.18
CA LYS A 576 20.02 -13.49 -59.18
C LYS A 576 21.36 -13.81 -58.51
N LEU A 577 21.73 -13.05 -57.48
CA LEU A 577 22.98 -13.30 -56.74
C LEU A 577 23.02 -14.68 -56.09
N LEU A 578 21.96 -15.10 -55.41
CA LEU A 578 21.90 -16.43 -54.78
C LEU A 578 22.03 -17.55 -55.80
N ASN A 579 21.40 -17.42 -56.97
CA ASN A 579 21.53 -18.38 -58.07
C ASN A 579 22.95 -18.39 -58.66
N MET A 580 23.59 -17.23 -58.81
CA MET A 580 24.98 -17.12 -59.26
C MET A 580 25.96 -17.73 -58.25
N ILE A 581 25.77 -17.46 -56.95
CA ILE A 581 26.55 -18.07 -55.86
C ILE A 581 26.43 -19.60 -55.91
N LYS A 582 25.20 -20.11 -56.05
CA LYS A 582 24.95 -21.55 -56.18
C LYS A 582 25.71 -22.14 -57.37
N ASN A 583 25.58 -21.52 -58.55
CA ASN A 583 26.24 -21.99 -59.77
C ASN A 583 27.77 -21.95 -59.67
N LEU A 584 28.33 -20.89 -59.08
CA LEU A 584 29.76 -20.74 -58.80
C LEU A 584 30.27 -21.86 -57.90
N LYS A 585 29.56 -22.17 -56.81
CA LYS A 585 29.96 -23.23 -55.86
C LYS A 585 29.91 -24.64 -56.44
N THR A 586 29.14 -24.85 -57.49
CA THR A 586 29.03 -26.13 -58.20
C THR A 586 29.99 -26.27 -59.38
N CYS A 587 30.82 -25.26 -59.66
CA CYS A 587 31.84 -25.31 -60.71
C CYS A 587 33.05 -26.15 -60.32
#